data_AF-A0A661XCY6-F1
#
_entry.id   AF-A0A661XCY6-F1
#
_cell.length_a   1.000
_cell.length_b   1.000
_cell.length_c   1.000
_cell.angle_alpha   90.00
_cell.angle_beta   90.00
_cell.angle_gamma   90.00
#
_symmetry.space_group_name_H-M   'P 1'
#
loop_
_entity.id
_entity.type
_entity.pdbx_description
1 polymer ?
#
loop_
_entity_poly.entity_id
_entity_poly.type
_entity_poly.pdbx_seq_one_letter_code
_entity_poly.pdbx_strand_id
1 'polypeptide(L)'
;MAYCTNAELTLLTGTTLSTVIQDAIIDQADREINARLEAAGITPPVADDLLKFASIDLSKIGIITHNRMTGAQTKSVKIGDITIQDDLDAEIAALRAHAWKILEGYVSLNADSMVPVSRIVGRSGVRIGEYEEMTAEEEEEY
;
A
#
# COMPACT_ATOMS: atom_id res chain seq x y z
N MET A 1 -9.41 -8.33 -2.91
CA MET A 1 -9.58 -7.05 -2.20
C MET A 1 -8.83 -6.03 -3.01
N ALA A 2 -9.49 -4.94 -3.41
CA ALA A 2 -8.90 -3.93 -4.27
C ALA A 2 -8.52 -2.70 -3.44
N TYR A 3 -7.24 -2.29 -3.43
CA TYR A 3 -6.79 -1.10 -2.68
C TYR A 3 -7.04 0.20 -3.45
N CYS A 4 -7.07 0.15 -4.77
CA CYS A 4 -7.42 1.26 -5.64
C CYS A 4 -8.61 0.92 -6.54
N THR A 5 -9.25 1.95 -7.09
CA THR A 5 -10.41 1.81 -7.98
C THR A 5 -10.04 2.11 -9.43
N ASN A 6 -10.79 1.49 -10.37
CA ASN A 6 -10.69 1.81 -11.80
C ASN A 6 -10.89 3.31 -12.10
N ALA A 7 -11.77 3.98 -11.35
CA ALA A 7 -12.02 5.41 -11.51
C ALA A 7 -10.79 6.25 -11.16
N GLU A 8 -10.14 5.97 -10.03
CA GLU A 8 -8.89 6.63 -9.61
C GLU A 8 -7.78 6.37 -10.64
N LEU A 9 -7.64 5.12 -11.09
CA LEU A 9 -6.63 4.73 -12.06
C LEU A 9 -6.82 5.42 -13.42
N THR A 10 -8.07 5.52 -13.89
CA THR A 10 -8.43 6.22 -15.13
C THR A 10 -8.16 7.72 -15.03
N LEU A 11 -8.56 8.36 -13.92
CA LEU A 11 -8.34 9.80 -13.70
C LEU A 11 -6.84 10.16 -13.66
N LEU A 12 -6.01 9.29 -13.09
CA LEU A 12 -4.57 9.54 -12.92
C LEU A 12 -3.75 9.24 -14.17
N THR A 13 -4.15 8.27 -14.98
CA THR A 13 -3.35 7.79 -16.12
C THR A 13 -3.91 8.18 -17.48
N GLY A 14 -5.18 8.59 -17.56
CA GLY A 14 -5.88 8.81 -18.83
C GLY A 14 -6.03 7.53 -19.66
N THR A 15 -5.87 6.34 -19.05
CA THR A 15 -5.92 5.06 -19.76
C THR A 15 -7.29 4.83 -20.41
N THR A 16 -7.28 4.32 -21.64
CA THR A 16 -8.48 3.91 -22.38
C THR A 16 -8.74 2.41 -22.31
N LEU A 17 -8.00 1.69 -21.45
CA LEU A 17 -8.18 0.25 -21.25
C LEU A 17 -9.58 -0.03 -20.68
N SER A 18 -10.16 -1.18 -21.06
CA SER A 18 -11.45 -1.60 -20.52
C SER A 18 -11.35 -1.84 -19.01
N THR A 19 -12.46 -1.68 -18.29
CA THR A 19 -12.52 -1.91 -16.84
C THR A 19 -12.04 -3.30 -16.44
N VAL A 20 -12.32 -4.32 -17.27
CA VAL A 20 -11.86 -5.71 -17.06
C VAL A 20 -10.33 -5.81 -17.05
N ILE A 21 -9.64 -5.08 -17.94
CA ILE A 21 -8.17 -5.09 -17.98
C ILE A 21 -7.62 -4.31 -16.79
N GLN A 22 -8.25 -3.18 -16.45
CA GLN A 22 -7.87 -2.39 -15.28
C GLN A 22 -8.02 -3.22 -13.99
N ASP A 23 -9.13 -3.93 -13.81
CA ASP A 23 -9.36 -4.81 -12.65
C ASP A 23 -8.29 -5.90 -12.56
N ALA A 24 -7.93 -6.54 -13.68
CA ALA A 24 -6.87 -7.56 -13.69
C ALA A 24 -5.49 -6.99 -13.31
N ILE A 25 -5.18 -5.75 -13.72
CA ILE A 25 -3.94 -5.06 -13.36
C ILE A 25 -3.93 -4.73 -11.86
N ILE A 26 -5.03 -4.19 -11.33
CA ILE A 26 -5.19 -3.85 -9.92
C ILE A 26 -5.10 -5.13 -9.07
N ASP A 27 -5.79 -6.20 -9.45
CA ASP A 27 -5.74 -7.48 -8.77
C ASP A 27 -4.32 -8.06 -8.68
N GLN A 28 -3.52 -7.88 -9.74
CA GLN A 28 -2.12 -8.30 -9.73
C GLN A 28 -1.31 -7.45 -8.75
N ALA A 29 -1.43 -6.11 -8.83
CA ALA A 29 -0.75 -5.20 -7.92
C ALA A 29 -1.08 -5.51 -6.45
N ASP A 30 -2.34 -5.78 -6.16
CA ASP A 30 -2.81 -6.01 -4.80
C ASP A 30 -2.37 -7.38 -4.26
N ARG A 31 -2.23 -8.39 -5.12
CA ARG A 31 -1.58 -9.66 -4.73
C ARG A 31 -0.12 -9.48 -4.39
N GLU A 32 0.62 -8.64 -5.13
CA GLU A 32 2.02 -8.34 -4.82
C GLU A 32 2.16 -7.63 -3.47
N ILE A 33 1.29 -6.67 -3.19
CA ILE A 33 1.21 -5.99 -1.88
C ILE A 33 0.91 -7.00 -0.78
N ASN A 34 -0.14 -7.80 -0.94
CA ASN A 34 -0.59 -8.76 0.07
C ASN A 34 0.48 -9.80 0.38
N ALA A 35 1.16 -10.33 -0.63
CA ALA A 35 2.26 -11.27 -0.43
C ALA A 35 3.41 -10.66 0.41
N ARG A 36 3.68 -9.36 0.22
CA ARG A 36 4.70 -8.64 1.00
C ARG A 36 4.28 -8.44 2.46
N LEU A 37 3.03 -8.08 2.68
CA LEU A 37 2.48 -7.86 4.03
C LEU A 37 2.32 -9.17 4.80
N GLU A 38 1.86 -10.23 4.14
CA GLU A 38 1.76 -11.57 4.72
C GLU A 38 3.14 -12.10 5.13
N ALA A 39 4.18 -11.87 4.31
CA ALA A 39 5.56 -12.20 4.67
C ALA A 39 6.08 -11.42 5.89
N ALA A 40 5.50 -10.25 6.18
CA ALA A 40 5.78 -9.46 7.38
C ALA A 40 4.84 -9.81 8.56
N GLY A 41 3.91 -10.76 8.40
CA GLY A 41 2.93 -11.14 9.42
C GLY A 41 1.85 -10.08 9.67
N ILE A 42 1.65 -9.15 8.74
CA ILE A 42 0.69 -8.05 8.86
C ILE A 42 -0.58 -8.41 8.09
N THR A 43 -1.72 -8.33 8.78
CA THR A 43 -3.04 -8.37 8.15
C THR A 43 -3.49 -6.94 7.88
N PRO A 44 -3.50 -6.48 6.61
CA PRO A 44 -3.90 -5.12 6.30
C PRO A 44 -5.40 -4.90 6.55
N PRO A 45 -5.81 -3.68 6.96
CA PRO A 45 -7.21 -3.30 6.99
C PRO A 45 -7.75 -3.19 5.55
N VAL A 46 -9.09 -3.20 5.43
CA VAL A 46 -9.78 -3.16 4.12
C VAL A 46 -9.49 -1.88 3.33
N ALA A 47 -9.21 -0.77 4.03
CA ALA A 47 -8.86 0.50 3.42
C ALA A 47 -7.72 1.15 4.21
N ASP A 48 -6.61 1.40 3.53
CA ASP A 48 -5.46 2.13 4.05
C ASP A 48 -4.88 3.01 2.93
N ASP A 49 -4.61 4.27 3.24
CA ASP A 49 -4.15 5.23 2.24
C ASP A 49 -2.73 4.90 1.73
N LEU A 50 -1.85 4.35 2.56
CA LEU A 50 -0.51 3.95 2.14
C LEU A 50 -0.57 2.76 1.19
N LEU A 51 -1.42 1.77 1.48
CA LEU A 51 -1.64 0.63 0.60
C LEU A 51 -2.30 1.04 -0.72
N LYS A 52 -3.21 2.02 -0.67
CA LYS A 52 -3.79 2.62 -1.88
C LYS A 52 -2.72 3.28 -2.77
N PHE A 53 -1.83 4.11 -2.21
CA PHE A 53 -0.77 4.74 -3.00
C PHE A 53 0.17 3.71 -3.63
N ALA A 54 0.55 2.67 -2.89
CA ALA A 54 1.37 1.58 -3.43
C ALA A 54 0.64 0.83 -4.57
N SER A 55 -0.65 0.55 -4.42
CA SER A 55 -1.47 -0.12 -5.44
C SER A 55 -1.62 0.71 -6.71
N ILE A 56 -1.80 2.03 -6.59
CA ILE A 56 -1.86 2.94 -7.73
C ILE A 56 -0.55 2.90 -8.51
N ASP A 57 0.60 2.96 -7.84
CA ASP A 57 1.90 2.99 -8.53
C ASP A 57 2.24 1.66 -9.20
N LEU A 58 1.91 0.53 -8.58
CA LEU A 58 2.03 -0.80 -9.20
C LEU A 58 1.08 -0.96 -10.38
N SER A 59 -0.14 -0.41 -10.28
CA SER A 59 -1.12 -0.44 -11.36
C SER A 59 -0.69 0.40 -12.57
N LYS A 60 -0.05 1.56 -12.35
CA LYS A 60 0.58 2.35 -13.44
C LYS A 60 1.64 1.52 -14.18
N ILE A 61 2.47 0.77 -13.46
CA ILE A 61 3.47 -0.13 -14.07
C ILE A 61 2.77 -1.20 -14.91
N GLY A 62 1.66 -1.76 -14.43
CA GLY A 62 0.84 -2.72 -15.17
C GLY A 62 0.30 -2.14 -16.47
N ILE A 63 -0.18 -0.90 -16.47
CA ILE A 63 -0.64 -0.19 -17.68
C ILE A 63 0.49 0.01 -18.67
N ILE A 64 1.65 0.51 -18.22
CA ILE A 64 2.82 0.72 -19.09
C ILE A 64 3.26 -0.62 -19.70
N THR A 65 3.31 -1.68 -18.89
CA THR A 65 3.70 -3.00 -19.35
C THR A 65 2.71 -3.58 -20.36
N HIS A 66 1.40 -3.45 -20.12
CA HIS A 66 0.35 -3.85 -21.05
C HIS A 66 0.46 -3.10 -22.39
N ASN A 67 0.65 -1.78 -22.35
CA ASN A 67 0.77 -0.95 -23.55
C ASN A 67 2.03 -1.27 -24.36
N ARG A 68 3.12 -1.69 -23.70
CA ARG A 68 4.32 -2.21 -24.36
C ARG A 68 4.07 -3.56 -25.02
N MET A 69 3.40 -4.49 -24.34
CA MET A 69 3.10 -5.83 -24.87
C MET A 69 2.15 -5.77 -26.07
N THR A 70 1.21 -4.82 -26.08
CA THR A 70 0.27 -4.60 -27.18
C THR A 70 0.84 -3.76 -28.33
N GLY A 71 2.05 -3.20 -28.17
CA GLY A 71 2.69 -2.34 -29.16
C GLY A 71 2.08 -0.94 -29.28
N ALA A 72 1.15 -0.58 -28.38
CA ALA A 72 0.54 0.74 -28.33
C ALA A 72 1.52 1.84 -27.88
N GLN A 73 2.55 1.49 -27.12
CA GLN A 73 3.67 2.39 -26.78
C GLN A 73 4.88 2.11 -27.67
N THR A 74 5.22 3.05 -28.55
CA THR A 74 6.46 3.04 -29.32
C THR A 74 7.62 3.51 -28.44
N LYS A 75 8.66 2.67 -28.29
CA LYS A 75 9.89 2.97 -27.51
C LYS A 75 10.62 4.23 -27.96
N SER A 76 10.39 4.68 -29.19
CA SER A 76 11.04 5.83 -29.78
C SER A 76 10.16 6.42 -30.87
N VAL A 77 9.92 7.72 -30.81
CA VAL A 77 9.36 8.45 -31.95
C VAL A 77 10.52 9.13 -32.66
N LYS A 78 10.76 8.73 -33.91
CA LYS A 78 11.75 9.38 -34.76
C LYS A 78 11.05 10.49 -35.55
N ILE A 79 11.38 11.75 -35.28
CA ILE A 79 10.90 12.92 -36.01
C ILE A 79 12.09 13.50 -36.77
N GLY A 80 12.19 13.18 -38.06
CA GLY A 80 13.37 13.54 -38.86
C GLY A 80 14.63 12.84 -38.34
N ASP A 81 15.66 13.61 -37.98
CA ASP A 81 16.92 13.11 -37.39
C ASP A 81 16.91 13.05 -35.86
N ILE A 82 15.84 13.52 -35.21
CA ILE A 82 15.71 13.54 -33.75
C ILE A 82 14.96 12.28 -33.30
N THR A 83 15.64 11.46 -32.50
CA THR A 83 15.03 10.34 -31.81
C THR A 83 14.62 10.81 -30.42
N ILE A 84 13.31 10.90 -30.15
CA ILE A 84 12.80 11.08 -28.79
C ILE A 84 12.58 9.67 -28.23
N GLN A 85 13.38 9.30 -27.24
CA GLN A 85 13.29 8.05 -26.52
C GLN A 85 12.75 8.34 -25.12
N ASP A 86 11.52 7.92 -24.83
CA ASP A 86 11.03 7.86 -23.46
C ASP A 86 11.68 6.65 -22.78
N ASP A 87 12.41 6.89 -21.69
CA ASP A 87 12.96 5.82 -20.86
C ASP A 87 11.89 5.26 -19.94
N LEU A 88 10.94 4.52 -20.53
CA LEU A 88 9.88 3.82 -19.81
C LEU A 88 10.44 2.80 -18.80
N ASP A 89 11.65 2.27 -19.03
CA ASP A 89 12.29 1.36 -18.10
C ASP A 89 12.72 2.10 -16.82
N ALA A 90 13.25 3.33 -16.94
CA ALA A 90 13.55 4.19 -15.79
C ALA A 90 12.28 4.60 -15.02
N GLU A 91 11.18 4.93 -15.72
CA GLU A 91 9.90 5.28 -15.08
C GLU A 91 9.31 4.09 -14.30
N ILE A 92 9.33 2.89 -14.90
CA ILE A 92 8.90 1.66 -14.21
C ILE A 92 9.75 1.43 -12.95
N ALA A 93 11.07 1.63 -13.04
CA ALA A 93 11.96 1.47 -11.90
C ALA A 93 11.66 2.49 -10.78
N ALA A 94 11.40 3.75 -11.15
CA ALA A 94 11.07 4.82 -10.20
C ALA A 94 9.74 4.55 -9.48
N LEU A 95 8.67 4.23 -10.23
CA LEU A 95 7.37 3.87 -9.67
C LEU A 95 7.47 2.66 -8.74
N ARG A 96 8.23 1.64 -9.15
CA ARG A 96 8.43 0.43 -8.36
C ARG A 96 9.19 0.74 -7.05
N ALA A 97 10.26 1.52 -7.13
CA ALA A 97 11.02 1.93 -5.95
C ALA A 97 10.16 2.75 -4.98
N HIS A 98 9.30 3.64 -5.52
CA HIS A 98 8.39 4.43 -4.71
C HIS A 98 7.35 3.55 -3.99
N ALA A 99 6.70 2.63 -4.70
CA ALA A 99 5.74 1.70 -4.12
C ALA A 99 6.36 0.85 -2.99
N TRP A 100 7.58 0.33 -3.21
CA TRP A 100 8.27 -0.45 -2.18
C TRP A 100 8.67 0.38 -0.97
N LYS A 101 9.10 1.61 -1.16
CA LYS A 101 9.41 2.53 -0.06
C LYS A 101 8.18 2.80 0.81
N ILE A 102 7.00 2.95 0.20
CA ILE A 102 5.74 3.12 0.93
C ILE A 102 5.43 1.87 1.75
N LEU A 103 5.56 0.69 1.16
CA LEU A 103 5.29 -0.57 1.86
C LEU A 103 6.29 -0.83 2.99
N GLU A 104 7.56 -0.52 2.82
CA GLU A 104 8.56 -0.60 3.89
C GLU A 104 8.23 0.35 5.04
N GLY A 105 7.78 1.56 4.72
CA GLY A 105 7.26 2.51 5.71
C GLY A 105 6.05 1.94 6.46
N TYR A 106 5.09 1.36 5.73
CA TYR A 106 3.91 0.73 6.31
C TYR A 106 4.26 -0.43 7.25
N VAL A 107 5.15 -1.32 6.82
CA VAL A 107 5.63 -2.45 7.64
C VAL A 107 6.34 -1.95 8.89
N SER A 108 7.19 -0.93 8.76
CA SER A 108 7.93 -0.36 9.90
C SER A 108 7.01 0.26 10.95
N LEU A 109 5.97 0.99 10.52
CA LEU A 109 4.96 1.57 11.41
C LEU A 109 4.19 0.49 12.19
N ASN A 110 3.89 -0.64 11.54
CA ASN A 110 3.18 -1.76 12.17
C ASN A 110 4.10 -2.65 13.02
N ALA A 111 5.40 -2.67 12.75
CA ALA A 111 6.37 -3.40 13.57
C ALA A 111 6.61 -2.69 14.93
N ASP A 112 6.62 -1.35 14.95
CA ASP A 112 6.80 -0.56 16.18
C ASP A 112 5.55 -0.59 17.08
N SER A 113 4.36 -0.76 16.50
CA SER A 113 3.13 -0.99 17.28
C SER A 113 2.98 -2.42 17.81
N MET A 114 3.79 -3.37 17.33
CA MET A 114 3.84 -4.77 17.81
C MET A 114 4.77 -4.98 19.01
N VAL A 115 5.21 -3.92 19.72
CA VAL A 115 5.96 -4.09 20.98
C VAL A 115 5.09 -4.86 21.99
N PRO A 116 5.48 -6.07 22.42
CA PRO A 116 4.74 -6.79 23.42
C PRO A 116 4.76 -6.00 24.73
N VAL A 117 3.58 -5.84 25.35
CA VAL A 117 3.35 -5.18 26.66
C VAL A 117 4.21 -5.76 27.81
N SER A 118 5.01 -6.80 27.56
CA SER A 118 5.83 -7.51 28.54
C SER A 118 7.21 -6.88 28.85
N ARG A 119 7.48 -5.65 28.44
CA ARG A 119 8.73 -4.94 28.84
C ARG A 119 8.51 -3.54 29.40
N ILE A 120 7.56 -3.41 30.32
CA ILE A 120 7.67 -2.41 31.40
C ILE A 120 8.35 -3.10 32.59
N VAL A 121 9.63 -3.47 32.43
CA VAL A 121 10.46 -3.74 33.61
C VAL A 121 10.88 -2.37 34.14
N GLY A 122 10.18 -1.96 35.20
CA GLY A 122 10.32 -0.67 35.84
C GLY A 122 11.78 -0.30 36.11
N ARG A 123 12.23 0.78 35.47
CA ARG A 123 13.36 1.58 35.94
C ARG A 123 12.87 3.00 36.22
N SER A 124 12.04 3.12 37.24
CA SER A 124 11.94 4.27 38.16
C SER A 124 10.68 4.10 39.00
N GLY A 125 10.81 4.28 40.31
CA GLY A 125 9.78 3.97 41.29
C GLY A 125 8.66 4.99 41.29
N VAL A 126 7.57 4.67 40.59
CA VAL A 126 6.27 5.29 40.82
C VAL A 126 5.25 4.16 40.92
N ARG A 127 4.78 3.90 42.14
CA ARG A 127 3.60 3.05 42.37
C ARG A 127 2.40 3.81 41.83
N ILE A 128 1.87 3.40 40.68
CA ILE A 128 0.56 3.85 40.20
C ILE A 128 -0.47 3.01 40.94
N GLY A 129 -1.42 3.70 41.57
CA GLY A 129 -2.32 3.19 42.60
C GLY A 129 -3.06 1.92 42.24
N GLU A 130 -3.28 1.11 43.27
CA GLU A 130 -4.21 -0.01 43.29
C GLU A 130 -5.60 0.51 42.92
N TYR A 131 -6.16 0.01 41.81
CA TYR A 131 -7.59 0.09 41.60
C TYR A 131 -8.20 -1.03 42.44
N GLU A 132 -8.75 -0.68 43.61
CA GLU A 132 -9.67 -1.56 44.33
C GLU A 132 -10.89 -1.78 43.42
N GLU A 133 -11.13 -3.04 43.06
CA GLU A 133 -12.36 -3.48 42.41
C GLU A 133 -13.54 -3.12 43.33
N MET A 134 -14.34 -2.14 42.90
CA MET A 134 -15.60 -1.82 43.56
C MET A 134 -16.58 -2.98 43.27
N THR A 135 -16.64 -3.93 44.19
CA THR A 135 -17.66 -4.98 44.20
C THR A 135 -19.02 -4.34 44.37
N ALA A 136 -19.87 -4.47 43.35
CA ALA A 136 -21.24 -3.99 43.37
C ALA A 136 -22.09 -4.92 44.25
N GLU A 137 -22.13 -4.66 45.55
CA GLU A 137 -23.17 -5.18 46.45
C GLU A 137 -23.64 -4.06 47.39
N GLU A 138 -24.96 -3.83 47.33
CA GLU A 138 -25.84 -3.31 48.38
C GLU A 138 -25.64 -1.87 48.90
N GLU A 139 -26.60 -0.99 48.59
CA GLU A 139 -27.16 -0.08 49.60
C GLU A 139 -28.61 0.31 49.23
N GLU A 140 -29.55 -0.38 49.89
CA GLU A 140 -30.88 0.15 50.21
C GLU A 140 -30.74 1.29 51.23
N GLU A 141 -31.25 2.48 50.94
CA GLU A 141 -32.11 3.29 51.83
C GLU A 141 -32.37 4.65 51.18
N TYR A 142 -33.64 4.91 50.83
CA TYR A 142 -34.37 6.17 51.08
C TYR A 142 -35.85 6.00 50.73
#